data_AF-A0A317DZF4-F1
#
_entry.id   AF-A0A317DZF4-F1
#
_cell.length_a   1.000
_cell.length_b   1.000
_cell.length_c   1.000
_cell.angle_alpha   90.00
_cell.angle_beta   90.00
_cell.angle_gamma   90.00
#
_symmetry.space_group_name_H-M   'P 1'
#
loop_
_entity.id
_entity.type
_entity.pdbx_description
1 polymer ?
#
loop_
_entity_poly.entity_id
_entity_poly.type
_entity_poly.pdbx_seq_one_letter_code
_entity_poly.pdbx_strand_id
1 'polypeptide(L)'
;MSNTTRTFNDRRFADRLAAIAAETGGRVPVAEIGRIVASLLDSLEGGPAAVPVPGPASASVLIPASVPAVADELESLLAYIHQTQAEIAALRPAELTGEKIPQANDQLRSVVDATEQATGVFLDIAEELEALADTFGSANADDIRTIATRIYEASNFQDITGQRINKVTETLRVIEERLSRLVEVGGRAPGAVPPPPAPAEAAPVPDGGDGHLLNGPQLPASAATQDDIDRLFASI
;
A
#
# COMPACT_ATOMS: atom_id res chain seq x y z
N MET A 1 24.98 8.28 -51.74
CA MET A 1 23.65 7.63 -51.57
C MET A 1 23.22 7.50 -50.10
N SER A 2 24.06 7.85 -49.11
CA SER A 2 23.76 7.67 -47.68
C SER A 2 22.75 8.66 -47.05
N ASN A 3 22.44 9.78 -47.70
CA ASN A 3 21.51 10.77 -47.13
C ASN A 3 20.04 10.32 -47.28
N THR A 4 19.70 9.73 -48.43
CA THR A 4 18.33 9.32 -48.77
C THR A 4 17.78 8.21 -47.86
N THR A 5 18.60 7.22 -47.49
CA THR A 5 18.18 6.10 -46.62
C THR A 5 17.92 6.54 -45.19
N ARG A 6 18.70 7.51 -44.67
CA ARG A 6 18.50 8.07 -43.32
C ARG A 6 17.19 8.87 -43.22
N THR A 7 16.91 9.70 -44.23
CA THR A 7 15.66 10.46 -44.30
C THR A 7 14.44 9.55 -44.44
N PHE A 8 14.60 8.38 -45.06
CA PHE A 8 13.53 7.39 -45.23
C PHE A 8 13.15 6.70 -43.92
N ASN A 9 14.14 6.29 -43.11
CA ASN A 9 13.90 5.67 -41.81
C ASN A 9 13.31 6.66 -40.78
N ASP A 10 13.82 7.90 -40.74
CA ASP A 10 13.28 8.94 -39.84
C ASP A 10 11.82 9.26 -40.15
N ARG A 11 11.46 9.32 -41.45
CA ARG A 11 10.09 9.60 -41.88
C ARG A 11 9.14 8.45 -41.53
N ARG A 12 9.57 7.21 -41.76
CA ARG A 12 8.78 6.01 -41.41
C ARG A 12 8.55 5.88 -39.91
N PHE A 13 9.55 6.19 -39.10
CA PHE A 13 9.43 6.19 -37.65
C PHE A 13 8.46 7.29 -37.16
N ALA A 14 8.61 8.51 -37.67
CA ALA A 14 7.72 9.62 -37.33
C ALA A 14 6.25 9.35 -37.75
N ASP A 15 6.04 8.78 -38.93
CA ASP A 15 4.70 8.43 -39.41
C ASP A 15 4.05 7.34 -38.54
N ARG A 16 4.84 6.34 -38.09
CA ARG A 16 4.34 5.28 -37.22
C ARG A 16 4.07 5.77 -35.79
N LEU A 17 4.92 6.65 -35.25
CA LEU A 17 4.69 7.31 -33.97
C LEU A 17 3.43 8.18 -34.00
N ALA A 18 3.20 8.92 -35.10
CA ALA A 18 2.00 9.71 -35.28
C ALA A 18 0.73 8.84 -35.39
N ALA A 19 0.81 7.69 -36.06
CA ALA A 19 -0.30 6.73 -36.12
C ALA A 19 -0.67 6.17 -34.75
N ILE A 20 0.34 5.77 -33.96
CA ILE A 20 0.13 5.29 -32.58
C ILE A 20 -0.47 6.40 -31.70
N ALA A 21 0.02 7.63 -31.82
CA ALA A 21 -0.51 8.76 -31.07
C ALA A 21 -1.98 9.06 -31.42
N ALA A 22 -2.37 8.88 -32.70
CA ALA A 22 -3.75 9.03 -33.15
C ALA A 22 -4.67 7.90 -32.65
N GLU A 23 -4.19 6.65 -32.66
CA GLU A 23 -4.95 5.47 -32.18
C GLU A 23 -5.15 5.49 -30.66
N THR A 24 -4.16 5.96 -29.91
CA THR A 24 -4.17 5.96 -28.44
C THR A 24 -4.66 7.29 -27.83
N GLY A 25 -5.01 8.28 -28.67
CA GLY A 25 -5.39 9.62 -28.20
C GLY A 25 -4.29 10.31 -27.38
N GLY A 26 -3.03 10.00 -27.67
CA GLY A 26 -1.85 10.52 -26.96
C GLY A 26 -1.63 9.92 -25.56
N ARG A 27 -2.34 8.85 -25.18
CA ARG A 27 -2.16 8.17 -23.89
C ARG A 27 -2.02 6.67 -24.07
N VAL A 28 -0.84 6.15 -23.72
CA VAL A 28 -0.53 4.72 -23.83
C VAL A 28 -0.60 4.07 -22.44
N PRO A 29 -1.36 2.97 -22.25
CA PRO A 29 -1.29 2.20 -21.01
C PRO A 29 0.12 1.66 -20.79
N VAL A 30 0.63 1.75 -19.55
CA VAL A 30 2.05 1.44 -19.26
C VAL A 30 2.44 0.02 -19.69
N ALA A 31 1.53 -0.93 -19.58
CA ALA A 31 1.73 -2.32 -20.01
C ALA A 31 1.82 -2.53 -21.53
N GLU A 32 1.40 -1.56 -22.33
CA GLU A 32 1.49 -1.62 -23.79
C GLU A 32 2.72 -0.91 -24.34
N ILE A 33 3.39 -0.08 -23.54
CA ILE A 33 4.58 0.67 -23.95
C ILE A 33 5.64 -0.27 -24.52
N GLY A 34 5.92 -1.39 -23.85
CA GLY A 34 6.94 -2.34 -24.32
C GLY A 34 6.64 -2.95 -25.69
N ARG A 35 5.37 -3.30 -25.94
CA ARG A 35 4.92 -3.85 -27.23
C ARG A 35 4.99 -2.80 -28.33
N ILE A 36 4.59 -1.56 -28.01
CA ILE A 36 4.58 -0.44 -28.96
C ILE A 36 6.00 -0.04 -29.33
N VAL A 37 6.91 0.01 -28.35
CA VAL A 37 8.33 0.27 -28.55
C VAL A 37 8.98 -0.83 -29.41
N ALA A 38 8.73 -2.11 -29.10
CA ALA A 38 9.25 -3.22 -29.90
C ALA A 38 8.76 -3.15 -31.37
N SER A 39 7.49 -2.82 -31.59
CA SER A 39 6.92 -2.60 -32.94
C SER A 39 7.56 -1.39 -33.65
N LEU A 40 7.86 -0.31 -32.92
CA LEU A 40 8.55 0.87 -33.45
C LEU A 40 10.01 0.56 -33.84
N LEU A 41 10.70 -0.28 -33.06
CA LEU A 41 12.07 -0.72 -33.34
C LEU A 41 12.14 -1.70 -34.52
N ASP A 42 11.22 -2.68 -34.60
CA ASP A 42 11.10 -3.60 -35.75
C ASP A 42 10.84 -2.85 -37.07
N SER A 43 10.16 -1.71 -36.98
CA SER A 43 9.92 -0.81 -38.13
C SER A 43 11.17 -0.10 -38.62
N LEU A 44 12.15 0.12 -37.75
CA LEU A 44 13.45 0.71 -38.06
C LEU A 44 14.40 -0.35 -38.65
N GLU A 45 14.25 -1.61 -38.25
CA GLU A 45 15.10 -2.73 -38.69
C GLU A 45 14.61 -3.42 -39.98
N GLY A 46 13.31 -3.37 -40.29
CA GLY A 46 12.71 -4.12 -41.41
C GLY A 46 12.78 -3.45 -42.78
N GLY A 47 13.71 -3.89 -43.64
CA GLY A 47 13.62 -3.80 -45.11
C GLY A 47 14.05 -5.13 -45.77
N PRO A 48 13.35 -5.65 -46.81
CA PRO A 48 13.64 -6.95 -47.39
C PRO A 48 15.05 -7.01 -47.98
N ALA A 49 15.76 -8.10 -47.68
CA ALA A 49 17.02 -8.46 -48.29
C ALA A 49 16.89 -8.51 -49.83
N ALA A 50 17.48 -7.54 -50.52
CA ALA A 50 17.76 -7.66 -51.95
C ALA A 50 19.05 -8.50 -52.11
N VAL A 51 18.92 -9.62 -52.82
CA VAL A 51 20.00 -10.55 -53.19
C VAL A 51 21.18 -9.81 -53.83
N PRO A 52 22.43 -9.99 -53.37
CA PRO A 52 23.59 -9.43 -54.06
C PRO A 52 24.13 -10.41 -55.11
N VAL A 53 24.25 -9.95 -56.36
CA VAL A 53 25.06 -10.56 -57.43
C VAL A 53 26.47 -9.92 -57.36
N PRO A 54 27.59 -10.64 -57.60
CA PRO A 54 28.88 -10.29 -57.01
C PRO A 54 29.69 -9.27 -57.82
N GLY A 55 30.47 -8.42 -57.13
CA GLY A 55 31.50 -7.55 -57.69
C GLY A 55 32.47 -7.04 -56.61
N PRO A 56 33.80 -6.97 -56.86
CA PRO A 56 34.79 -6.87 -55.81
C PRO A 56 35.11 -5.42 -55.44
N ALA A 57 35.09 -5.12 -54.14
CA ALA A 57 36.08 -4.33 -53.40
C ALA A 57 35.45 -3.79 -52.11
N SER A 58 36.13 -4.09 -51.00
CA SER A 58 35.78 -3.74 -49.64
C SER A 58 35.54 -2.25 -49.42
N ALA A 59 34.43 -1.92 -48.77
CA ALA A 59 34.28 -0.67 -48.01
C ALA A 59 33.40 -0.96 -46.79
N SER A 60 34.04 -1.13 -45.63
CA SER A 60 33.35 -1.22 -44.34
C SER A 60 32.56 0.06 -44.10
N VAL A 61 31.24 -0.04 -44.09
CA VAL A 61 30.34 1.07 -43.77
C VAL A 61 30.33 1.24 -42.25
N LEU A 62 30.85 2.37 -41.77
CA LEU A 62 30.72 2.79 -40.39
C LEU A 62 29.29 3.28 -40.15
N ILE A 63 28.50 2.51 -39.40
CA ILE A 63 27.14 2.91 -38.99
C ILE A 63 27.26 4.00 -37.92
N PRO A 64 26.63 5.19 -38.08
CA PRO A 64 26.65 6.22 -37.05
C PRO A 64 25.85 5.77 -35.82
N ALA A 65 26.51 5.78 -34.66
CA ALA A 65 26.08 5.22 -33.37
C ALA A 65 24.89 5.90 -32.67
N SER A 66 24.06 6.69 -33.37
CA SER A 66 23.08 7.59 -32.72
C SER A 66 21.64 7.05 -32.63
N VAL A 67 21.30 5.97 -33.32
CA VAL A 67 19.97 5.32 -33.25
C VAL A 67 19.97 4.11 -32.29
N PRO A 68 20.97 3.20 -32.28
CA PRO A 68 21.00 2.12 -31.29
C PRO A 68 21.07 2.65 -29.85
N ALA A 69 21.79 3.75 -29.61
CA ALA A 69 21.87 4.34 -28.28
C ALA A 69 20.51 4.80 -27.71
N VAL A 70 19.60 5.32 -28.57
CA VAL A 70 18.25 5.73 -28.14
C VAL A 70 17.34 4.51 -27.94
N ALA A 71 17.52 3.46 -28.74
CA ALA A 71 16.81 2.20 -28.56
C ALA A 71 17.22 1.51 -27.24
N ASP A 72 18.53 1.44 -26.97
CA ASP A 72 19.10 0.89 -25.73
C ASP A 72 18.63 1.68 -24.49
N GLU A 73 18.56 3.01 -24.60
CA GLU A 73 18.09 3.88 -23.52
C GLU A 73 16.58 3.70 -23.26
N LEU A 74 15.78 3.51 -24.31
CA LEU A 74 14.35 3.25 -24.20
C LEU A 74 14.06 1.84 -23.66
N GLU A 75 14.85 0.85 -24.05
CA GLU A 75 14.79 -0.51 -23.51
C GLU A 75 15.15 -0.52 -22.01
N SER A 76 16.19 0.25 -21.62
CA SER A 76 16.57 0.43 -20.22
C SER A 76 15.46 1.10 -19.40
N LEU A 77 14.81 2.13 -19.94
CA LEU A 77 13.66 2.78 -19.29
C LEU A 77 12.47 1.83 -19.14
N LEU A 78 12.19 1.02 -20.17
CA LEU A 78 11.12 0.02 -20.12
C LEU A 78 11.40 -1.05 -19.06
N ALA A 79 12.63 -1.57 -19.02
CA ALA A 79 13.06 -2.53 -17.99
C ALA A 79 12.89 -1.95 -16.58
N TYR A 80 13.25 -0.68 -16.39
CA TYR A 80 13.05 0.03 -15.12
C TYR A 80 11.56 0.18 -14.76
N ILE A 81 10.71 0.51 -15.72
CA ILE A 81 9.25 0.59 -15.53
C ILE A 81 8.68 -0.77 -15.12
N HIS A 82 9.05 -1.85 -15.80
CA HIS A 82 8.58 -3.20 -15.48
C HIS A 82 9.05 -3.65 -14.10
N GLN A 83 10.30 -3.36 -13.74
CA GLN A 83 10.83 -3.63 -12.41
C GLN A 83 10.04 -2.87 -11.33
N THR A 84 9.78 -1.58 -11.55
CA THR A 84 8.97 -0.75 -10.65
C THR A 84 7.53 -1.27 -10.52
N GLN A 85 6.93 -1.74 -11.62
CA GLN A 85 5.60 -2.36 -11.58
C GLN A 85 5.59 -3.65 -10.77
N ALA A 86 6.61 -4.49 -10.90
CA ALA A 86 6.75 -5.71 -10.12
C ALA A 86 6.91 -5.41 -8.61
N GLU A 87 7.69 -4.39 -8.27
CA GLU A 87 7.86 -3.92 -6.88
C GLU A 87 6.53 -3.38 -6.31
N ILE A 88 5.78 -2.59 -7.07
CA ILE A 88 4.45 -2.11 -6.67
C ILE A 88 3.47 -3.27 -6.48
N ALA A 89 3.48 -4.26 -7.37
CA ALA A 89 2.64 -5.45 -7.24
C ALA A 89 3.00 -6.28 -6.00
N ALA A 90 4.29 -6.36 -5.65
CA ALA A 90 4.77 -7.05 -4.46
C ALA A 90 4.33 -6.39 -3.14
N LEU A 91 4.01 -5.09 -3.14
CA LEU A 91 3.41 -4.41 -1.99
C LEU A 91 1.96 -4.87 -1.69
N ARG A 92 1.34 -5.61 -2.62
CA ARG A 92 -0.07 -6.07 -2.56
C ARG A 92 -1.04 -4.95 -2.14
N PRO A 93 -1.09 -3.81 -2.85
CA PRO A 93 -1.87 -2.65 -2.42
C PRO A 93 -3.36 -2.94 -2.20
N ALA A 94 -3.95 -3.87 -2.97
CA ALA A 94 -5.35 -4.27 -2.83
C ALA A 94 -5.65 -5.06 -1.55
N GLU A 95 -4.71 -5.86 -1.05
CA GLU A 95 -4.84 -6.56 0.25
C GLU A 95 -4.74 -5.55 1.40
N LEU A 96 -3.80 -4.60 1.29
CA LEU A 96 -3.62 -3.55 2.29
C LEU A 96 -4.85 -2.65 2.41
N THR A 97 -5.44 -2.21 1.29
CA THR A 97 -6.63 -1.34 1.30
C THR A 97 -7.92 -2.10 1.58
N GLY A 98 -8.03 -3.36 1.17
CA GLY A 98 -9.25 -4.15 1.33
C GLY A 98 -9.44 -4.73 2.73
N GLU A 99 -8.36 -5.02 3.45
CA GLU A 99 -8.45 -5.79 4.69
C GLU A 99 -7.58 -5.21 5.81
N LYS A 100 -6.27 -5.07 5.59
CA LYS A 100 -5.33 -4.77 6.70
C LYS A 100 -5.45 -3.36 7.27
N ILE A 101 -5.55 -2.34 6.42
CA ILE A 101 -5.69 -0.94 6.87
C ILE A 101 -7.06 -0.72 7.54
N PRO A 102 -8.19 -1.19 6.98
CA PRO A 102 -9.48 -1.14 7.67
C PRO A 102 -9.46 -1.82 9.04
N GLN A 103 -8.90 -3.04 9.13
CA GLN A 103 -8.80 -3.76 10.40
C GLN A 103 -7.96 -3.00 11.43
N ALA A 104 -6.83 -2.43 11.03
CA ALA A 104 -5.99 -1.62 11.92
C ALA A 104 -6.72 -0.36 12.41
N ASN A 105 -7.49 0.30 11.54
CA ASN A 105 -8.30 1.46 11.92
C ASN A 105 -9.38 1.07 12.96
N ASP A 106 -10.06 -0.06 12.77
CA ASP A 106 -11.08 -0.54 13.70
C ASP A 106 -10.47 -0.92 15.06
N GLN A 107 -9.31 -1.58 15.06
CA GLN A 107 -8.56 -1.87 16.29
C GLN A 107 -8.15 -0.58 17.03
N LEU A 108 -7.64 0.42 16.31
CA LEU A 108 -7.25 1.71 16.91
C LEU A 108 -8.44 2.44 17.52
N ARG A 109 -9.61 2.42 16.88
CA ARG A 109 -10.87 2.95 17.44
C ARG A 109 -11.28 2.20 18.70
N SER A 110 -11.25 0.87 18.67
CA SER A 110 -11.56 0.06 19.85
C SER A 110 -10.66 0.36 21.03
N VAL A 111 -9.38 0.67 20.79
CA VAL A 111 -8.46 1.12 21.86
C VAL A 111 -8.91 2.46 22.44
N VAL A 112 -9.27 3.43 21.60
CA VAL A 112 -9.80 4.73 22.07
C VAL A 112 -11.04 4.52 22.93
N ASP A 113 -12.02 3.77 22.43
CA ASP A 113 -13.28 3.50 23.14
C ASP A 113 -13.03 2.81 24.49
N ALA A 114 -12.17 1.79 24.52
CA ALA A 114 -11.82 1.09 25.76
C ALA A 114 -11.10 2.01 26.76
N THR A 115 -10.23 2.89 26.28
CA THR A 115 -9.53 3.87 27.15
C THR A 115 -10.46 4.96 27.68
N GLU A 116 -11.46 5.38 26.91
CA GLU A 116 -12.50 6.31 27.34
C GLU A 116 -13.36 5.69 28.45
N GLN A 117 -13.81 4.45 28.25
CA GLN A 117 -14.58 3.72 29.26
C GLN A 117 -13.79 3.52 30.55
N ALA A 118 -12.53 3.07 30.45
CA ALA A 118 -11.66 2.90 31.61
C ALA A 118 -11.44 4.23 32.35
N THR A 119 -11.28 5.33 31.62
CA THR A 119 -11.18 6.67 32.21
C THR A 119 -12.44 7.03 32.97
N GLY A 120 -13.63 6.80 32.39
CA GLY A 120 -14.92 7.01 33.07
C GLY A 120 -14.98 6.28 34.41
N VAL A 121 -14.61 4.99 34.42
CA VAL A 121 -14.57 4.19 35.65
C VAL A 121 -13.58 4.77 36.69
N PHE A 122 -12.41 5.26 36.28
CA PHE A 122 -11.47 5.90 37.21
C PHE A 122 -12.01 7.20 37.81
N LEU A 123 -12.76 7.98 37.04
CA LEU A 123 -13.40 9.20 37.51
C LEU A 123 -14.53 8.86 38.50
N ASP A 124 -15.36 7.87 38.19
CA ASP A 124 -16.43 7.39 39.09
C ASP A 124 -15.83 6.90 40.42
N ILE A 125 -14.73 6.12 40.38
CA ILE A 125 -14.03 5.67 41.59
C ILE A 125 -13.47 6.84 42.40
N ALA A 126 -12.97 7.89 41.73
CA ALA A 126 -12.48 9.08 42.43
C ALA A 126 -13.62 9.83 43.15
N GLU A 127 -14.80 9.92 42.53
CA GLU A 127 -16.00 10.48 43.16
C GLU A 127 -16.45 9.66 44.38
N GLU A 128 -16.45 8.32 44.27
CA GLU A 128 -16.73 7.43 45.39
C GLU A 128 -15.73 7.62 46.54
N LEU A 129 -14.45 7.82 46.21
CA LEU A 129 -13.39 8.08 47.18
C LEU A 129 -13.64 9.38 47.96
N GLU A 130 -14.06 10.45 47.27
CA GLU A 130 -14.41 11.73 47.89
C GLU A 130 -15.65 11.62 48.77
N ALA A 131 -16.68 10.91 48.33
CA ALA A 131 -17.88 10.66 49.13
C ALA A 131 -17.54 9.87 50.41
N LEU A 132 -16.61 8.91 50.33
CA LEU A 132 -16.14 8.18 51.49
C LEU A 132 -15.32 9.07 52.43
N ALA A 133 -14.58 10.05 51.92
CA ALA A 133 -13.81 11.00 52.72
C ALA A 133 -14.70 11.76 53.73
N ASP A 134 -15.93 12.09 53.34
CA ASP A 134 -16.92 12.76 54.21
C ASP A 134 -17.37 11.90 55.40
N THR A 135 -17.09 10.59 55.37
CA THR A 135 -17.38 9.65 56.46
C THR A 135 -16.24 9.51 57.47
N PHE A 136 -15.03 9.99 57.12
CA PHE A 136 -13.85 9.97 58.00
C PHE A 136 -13.66 11.31 58.73
N GLY A 137 -12.92 11.28 59.86
CA GLY A 137 -12.54 12.51 60.57
C GLY A 137 -11.66 13.44 59.72
N SER A 138 -11.57 14.72 60.11
CA SER A 138 -11.08 15.81 59.25
C SER A 138 -9.70 15.61 58.63
N ALA A 139 -8.72 15.05 59.36
CA ALA A 139 -7.36 14.90 58.85
C ALA A 139 -7.25 13.87 57.71
N ASN A 140 -7.98 12.75 57.80
CA ASN A 140 -7.94 11.71 56.77
C ASN A 140 -8.81 12.09 55.56
N ALA A 141 -9.83 12.93 55.76
CA ALA A 141 -10.70 13.39 54.68
C ALA A 141 -9.96 14.29 53.68
N ASP A 142 -9.09 15.18 54.16
CA ASP A 142 -8.31 16.09 53.31
C ASP A 142 -7.27 15.34 52.45
N ASP A 143 -6.61 14.33 53.04
CA ASP A 143 -5.67 13.47 52.32
C ASP A 143 -6.37 12.69 51.19
N ILE A 144 -7.57 12.16 51.45
CA ILE A 144 -8.36 11.43 50.45
C ILE A 144 -8.79 12.36 49.31
N ARG A 145 -9.32 13.56 49.59
CA ARG A 145 -9.68 14.54 48.55
C ARG A 145 -8.48 14.95 47.71
N THR A 146 -7.31 15.07 48.34
CA THR A 146 -6.05 15.36 47.62
C THR A 146 -5.68 14.23 46.65
N ILE A 147 -5.88 12.97 47.04
CA ILE A 147 -5.64 11.82 46.17
C ILE A 147 -6.65 11.80 45.01
N ALA A 148 -7.94 11.99 45.27
CA ALA A 148 -8.97 12.05 44.23
C ALA A 148 -8.70 13.15 43.20
N THR A 149 -8.30 14.34 43.66
CA THR A 149 -7.89 15.45 42.79
C THR A 149 -6.76 15.05 41.84
N ARG A 150 -5.76 14.31 42.32
CA ARG A 150 -4.66 13.81 41.48
C ARG A 150 -5.12 12.79 40.45
N ILE A 151 -6.17 12.01 40.72
CA ILE A 151 -6.77 11.09 39.75
C ILE A 151 -7.46 11.87 38.62
N TYR A 152 -8.23 12.91 38.95
CA TYR A 152 -8.85 13.79 37.95
C TYR A 152 -7.79 14.43 37.04
N GLU A 153 -6.71 14.97 37.62
CA GLU A 153 -5.62 15.59 36.86
C GLU A 153 -4.89 14.58 35.98
N ALA A 154 -4.62 13.37 36.50
CA ALA A 154 -3.97 12.33 35.72
C ALA A 154 -4.84 11.93 34.52
N SER A 155 -6.14 11.72 34.71
CA SER A 155 -7.09 11.30 33.67
C SER A 155 -7.11 12.21 32.44
N ASN A 156 -6.67 13.46 32.57
CA ASN A 156 -6.52 14.41 31.46
C ASN A 156 -5.46 13.99 30.40
N PHE A 157 -4.63 12.95 30.66
CA PHE A 157 -3.71 12.40 29.64
C PHE A 157 -4.45 11.76 28.44
N GLN A 158 -5.71 11.34 28.63
CA GLN A 158 -6.50 10.62 27.64
C GLN A 158 -6.81 11.51 26.42
N ASP A 159 -7.07 12.81 26.61
CA ASP A 159 -7.36 13.75 25.51
C ASP A 159 -6.20 13.79 24.49
N ILE A 160 -4.95 13.89 24.96
CA ILE A 160 -3.77 13.89 24.09
C ILE A 160 -3.58 12.53 23.41
N THR A 161 -3.93 11.43 24.07
CA THR A 161 -3.79 10.08 23.52
C THR A 161 -4.83 9.83 22.42
N GLY A 162 -6.09 10.19 22.67
CA GLY A 162 -7.17 10.11 21.68
C GLY A 162 -6.89 10.96 20.45
N GLN A 163 -6.42 12.21 20.62
CA GLN A 163 -6.01 13.07 19.52
C GLN A 163 -4.85 12.47 18.69
N ARG A 164 -3.85 11.86 19.34
CA ARG A 164 -2.74 11.21 18.64
C ARG A 164 -3.20 9.99 17.84
N ILE A 165 -4.07 9.15 18.41
CA ILE A 165 -4.62 7.98 17.70
C ILE A 165 -5.48 8.43 16.51
N ASN A 166 -6.30 9.48 16.68
CA ASN A 166 -7.06 10.05 15.58
C ASN A 166 -6.17 10.54 14.44
N LYS A 167 -5.03 11.18 14.75
CA LYS A 167 -4.05 11.59 13.74
C LYS A 167 -3.40 10.40 13.01
N VAL A 168 -3.13 9.30 13.72
CA VAL A 168 -2.63 8.06 13.11
C VAL A 168 -3.69 7.48 12.15
N THR A 169 -4.94 7.40 12.59
CA THR A 169 -6.09 6.91 11.80
C THR A 169 -6.26 7.73 10.52
N GLU A 170 -6.18 9.06 10.62
CA GLU A 170 -6.25 9.94 9.44
C GLU A 170 -5.06 9.72 8.49
N THR A 171 -3.86 9.48 9.04
CA THR A 171 -2.69 9.17 8.23
C THR A 171 -2.85 7.84 7.49
N LEU A 172 -3.40 6.81 8.15
CA LEU A 172 -3.71 5.53 7.54
C LEU A 172 -4.74 5.67 6.42
N ARG A 173 -5.75 6.53 6.57
CA ARG A 173 -6.70 6.87 5.51
C ARG A 173 -6.02 7.49 4.30
N VAL A 174 -5.09 8.43 4.50
CA VAL A 174 -4.31 9.01 3.39
C VAL A 174 -3.46 7.94 2.67
N ILE A 175 -2.91 6.98 3.42
CA ILE A 175 -2.17 5.85 2.84
C ILE A 175 -3.11 4.96 2.02
N GLU A 176 -4.29 4.64 2.55
CA GLU A 176 -5.33 3.87 1.87
C GLU A 176 -5.70 4.51 0.53
N GLU A 177 -5.98 5.81 0.51
CA GLU A 177 -6.33 6.55 -0.72
C GLU A 177 -5.19 6.57 -1.76
N ARG A 178 -3.93 6.53 -1.32
CA ARG A 178 -2.76 6.46 -2.24
C ARG A 178 -2.59 5.06 -2.80
N LEU A 179 -2.76 4.04 -1.97
CA LEU A 179 -2.70 2.64 -2.39
C LEU A 179 -3.84 2.29 -3.35
N SER A 180 -5.06 2.78 -3.10
CA SER A 180 -6.20 2.61 -4.02
C SER A 180 -5.92 3.21 -5.39
N ARG A 181 -5.29 4.39 -5.47
CA ARG A 181 -4.84 4.97 -6.74
C ARG A 181 -3.77 4.12 -7.43
N LEU A 182 -2.84 3.52 -6.68
CA LEU A 182 -1.86 2.58 -7.24
C LEU A 182 -2.53 1.34 -7.83
N VAL A 183 -3.58 0.81 -7.19
CA VAL A 183 -4.39 -0.30 -7.74
C VAL A 183 -5.09 0.13 -9.04
N GLU A 184 -5.70 1.31 -9.09
CA GLU A 184 -6.38 1.80 -10.30
C GLU A 184 -5.44 2.00 -11.49
N VAL A 185 -4.22 2.47 -11.23
CA VAL A 185 -3.19 2.69 -12.26
C VAL A 185 -2.57 1.35 -12.70
N GLY A 186 -2.30 0.45 -11.76
CA GLY A 186 -1.70 -0.87 -12.03
C GLY A 186 -2.68 -1.88 -12.64
N GLY A 187 -3.96 -1.86 -12.25
CA GLY A 187 -5.01 -2.77 -12.73
C GLY A 187 -5.45 -2.55 -14.18
N ARG A 188 -5.02 -1.45 -14.80
CA ARG A 188 -5.22 -1.17 -16.25
C ARG A 188 -4.16 -1.83 -17.14
N ALA A 189 -3.22 -2.60 -16.58
CA ALA A 189 -2.23 -3.36 -17.33
C ALA A 189 -2.82 -4.69 -17.86
N PRO A 190 -2.99 -4.88 -19.19
CA PRO A 190 -3.40 -6.17 -19.74
C PRO A 190 -2.28 -7.18 -19.48
N GLY A 191 -2.55 -8.23 -18.71
CA GLY A 191 -1.59 -9.29 -18.42
C GLY A 191 -0.87 -9.18 -17.08
N ALA A 192 -1.44 -8.47 -16.09
CA ALA A 192 -0.99 -8.55 -14.71
C ALA A 192 -0.89 -10.03 -14.28
N VAL A 193 0.34 -10.52 -14.14
CA VAL A 193 0.61 -11.83 -13.57
C VAL A 193 -0.03 -11.82 -12.18
N PRO A 194 -0.95 -12.76 -11.88
CA PRO A 194 -1.54 -12.83 -10.55
C PRO A 194 -0.38 -12.90 -9.55
N PRO A 195 -0.41 -12.10 -8.47
CA PRO A 195 0.65 -12.16 -7.47
C PRO A 195 0.80 -13.62 -7.03
N PRO A 196 2.04 -14.09 -6.77
CA PRO A 196 2.23 -15.43 -6.24
C PRO A 196 1.31 -15.62 -5.03
N PRO A 197 0.79 -16.85 -4.82
CA PRO A 197 -0.05 -17.13 -3.67
C PRO A 197 0.69 -16.62 -2.43
N ALA A 198 -0.08 -16.00 -1.52
CA ALA A 198 0.46 -15.53 -0.26
C ALA A 198 1.32 -16.66 0.35
N PRO A 199 2.49 -16.37 0.94
CA PRO A 199 3.03 -17.30 1.92
C PRO A 199 1.87 -17.59 2.86
N ALA A 200 1.49 -18.86 3.00
CA ALA A 200 0.52 -19.23 4.02
C ALA A 200 0.98 -18.55 5.30
N GLU A 201 0.12 -17.72 5.91
CA GLU A 201 0.39 -17.23 7.25
C GLU A 201 0.83 -18.46 8.03
N ALA A 202 2.10 -18.42 8.48
CA ALA A 202 2.64 -19.53 9.23
C ALA A 202 1.62 -19.76 10.34
N ALA A 203 1.00 -20.95 10.34
CA ALA A 203 0.09 -21.35 11.40
C ALA A 203 0.74 -20.91 12.72
N PRO A 204 -0.01 -20.22 13.60
CA PRO A 204 0.58 -19.54 14.74
C PRO A 204 1.50 -20.53 15.42
N VAL A 205 2.80 -20.23 15.37
CA VAL A 205 3.77 -21.00 16.14
C VAL A 205 3.24 -20.90 17.57
N PRO A 206 2.98 -22.02 18.27
CA PRO A 206 2.55 -21.95 19.65
C PRO A 206 3.71 -21.34 20.42
N ASP A 207 3.69 -20.02 20.55
CA ASP A 207 4.59 -19.28 21.41
C ASP A 207 4.21 -19.73 22.82
N GLY A 208 5.11 -20.49 23.44
CA GLY A 208 4.98 -20.89 24.84
C GLY A 208 5.14 -19.70 25.80
N GLY A 209 5.25 -18.47 25.28
CA GLY A 209 5.18 -17.23 26.04
C GLY A 209 3.75 -16.73 26.24
N ASP A 210 3.59 -15.87 27.24
CA ASP A 210 2.33 -15.24 27.67
C ASP A 210 1.62 -14.39 26.58
N GLY A 211 2.09 -14.40 25.33
CA GLY A 211 1.44 -13.76 24.18
C GLY A 211 0.00 -14.24 23.95
N HIS A 212 -0.33 -15.48 24.34
CA HIS A 212 -1.70 -15.97 24.29
C HIS A 212 -2.64 -15.30 25.33
N LEU A 213 -2.08 -14.59 26.32
CA LEU A 213 -2.80 -13.82 27.32
C LEU A 213 -2.94 -12.33 26.93
N LEU A 214 -2.31 -11.88 25.85
CA LEU A 214 -2.37 -10.49 25.36
C LEU A 214 -3.56 -10.24 24.42
N ASN A 215 -4.68 -10.92 24.62
CA ASN A 215 -5.91 -10.57 23.93
C ASN A 215 -6.45 -9.30 24.58
N GLY A 216 -6.27 -8.17 23.90
CA GLY A 216 -6.96 -6.92 24.25
C GLY A 216 -8.48 -7.09 24.17
N PRO A 217 -9.26 -6.06 24.58
CA PRO A 217 -10.71 -6.07 24.46
C PRO A 217 -11.14 -6.51 23.05
N GLN A 218 -11.99 -7.53 22.97
CA GLN A 218 -12.49 -8.00 21.69
C GLN A 218 -13.37 -6.92 21.06
N LEU A 219 -13.20 -6.71 19.75
CA LEU A 219 -14.11 -5.87 18.98
C LEU A 219 -15.55 -6.35 19.22
N PRO A 220 -16.54 -5.48 19.38
CA PRO A 220 -17.92 -5.88 19.69
C PRO A 220 -18.51 -6.90 18.69
N ALA A 221 -18.10 -6.82 17.42
CA ALA A 221 -18.52 -7.74 16.36
C ALA A 221 -17.88 -9.14 16.46
N SER A 222 -16.81 -9.28 17.24
CA SER A 222 -16.06 -10.52 17.46
C SER A 222 -16.11 -10.98 18.92
N ALA A 223 -16.85 -10.25 19.77
CA ALA A 223 -17.05 -10.61 21.16
C ALA A 223 -17.92 -11.87 21.24
N ALA A 224 -17.47 -12.87 21.99
CA ALA A 224 -18.30 -14.04 22.28
C ALA A 224 -19.59 -13.59 22.99
N THR A 225 -20.74 -13.99 22.45
CA THR A 225 -22.03 -13.65 23.06
C THR A 225 -22.31 -14.54 24.27
N GLN A 226 -23.20 -14.10 25.16
CA GLN A 226 -23.63 -14.94 26.30
C GLN A 226 -24.22 -16.27 25.82
N ASP A 227 -24.93 -16.28 24.69
CA ASP A 227 -25.45 -17.50 24.06
C ASP A 227 -24.33 -18.44 23.58
N ASP A 228 -23.23 -17.90 23.05
CA ASP A 228 -22.06 -18.70 22.65
C ASP A 228 -21.36 -19.33 23.86
N ILE A 229 -21.29 -18.58 24.97
CA ILE A 229 -20.75 -19.04 26.26
C ILE A 229 -21.64 -20.16 26.82
N ASP A 230 -22.96 -19.96 26.82
CA ASP A 230 -23.92 -20.93 27.36
C ASP A 230 -23.90 -22.24 26.56
N ARG A 231 -23.77 -22.17 25.22
CA ARG A 231 -23.56 -23.39 24.40
C ARG A 231 -22.26 -24.11 24.72
N LEU A 232 -21.18 -23.38 24.98
CA LEU A 232 -19.90 -23.98 25.34
C LEU A 232 -20.04 -24.76 26.65
N PHE A 233 -20.64 -24.16 27.69
CA PHE A 233 -20.87 -24.81 28.98
C PHE A 233 -21.94 -25.93 28.94
N ALA A 234 -22.85 -25.90 27.98
CA ALA A 234 -23.78 -27.02 27.73
C ALA A 234 -23.11 -28.22 27.03
N SER A 235 -21.90 -28.05 26.48
CA SER A 235 -21.17 -29.07 25.71
C SER A 235 -20.04 -29.77 26.47
N ILE A 236 -19.82 -29.41 27.74
CA ILE A 236 -18.88 -30.02 28.70
C ILE A 236 -19.64 -30.70 29.82
#